data_AF-A0A945X0F4-F1
#
_entry.id   AF-A0A945X0F4-F1
#
_cell.length_a   1.000
_cell.length_b   1.000
_cell.length_c   1.000
_cell.angle_alpha   90.00
_cell.angle_beta   90.00
_cell.angle_gamma   90.00
#
_symmetry.space_group_name_H-M   'P 1'
#
loop_
_entity.id
_entity.type
_entity.pdbx_description
1 polymer ?
#
loop_
_entity_poly.entity_id
_entity_poly.type
_entity_poly.pdbx_seq_one_letter_code
_entity_poly.pdbx_strand_id
1 'polypeptide(L)'
;MEPDSRRTDKADGGIDWGELVTHIQDRLFMSQLGIAERCGVARQSVSAWVHHRRQPGLYAKRELVVLAAEAGVLDEVAPRDGTEKPQGNARQGVLGGNEQTGGRPGEIPDARQLALLLEQLSPDAREEVLEFTRFKISRERG
;
A
#
# COMPACT_ATOMS: atom_id res chain seq x y z
N MET A 1 -27.50 28.80 2.23
CA MET A 1 -27.20 28.68 3.67
C MET A 1 -26.44 27.37 3.81
N GLU A 2 -25.14 27.43 3.56
CA GLU A 2 -24.21 26.30 3.69
C GLU A 2 -23.25 26.63 4.84
N PRO A 3 -22.97 25.67 5.73
CA PRO A 3 -21.69 25.64 6.42
C PRO A 3 -20.77 24.63 5.73
N ASP A 4 -19.85 25.16 4.92
CA ASP A 4 -18.63 24.52 4.45
C ASP A 4 -17.86 23.98 5.66
N SER A 5 -17.90 22.67 5.85
CA SER A 5 -17.28 21.97 6.99
C SER A 5 -16.01 21.23 6.57
N ARG A 6 -15.28 21.74 5.56
CA ARG A 6 -13.97 21.18 5.19
C ARG A 6 -12.89 21.75 6.11
N ARG A 7 -13.03 21.50 7.42
CA ARG A 7 -11.90 21.62 8.34
C ARG A 7 -11.04 20.38 8.19
N THR A 8 -9.96 20.59 7.46
CA THR A 8 -8.77 19.78 7.34
C THR A 8 -8.16 19.53 8.71
N ASP A 9 -8.40 18.36 9.28
CA ASP A 9 -7.47 17.74 10.25
C ASP A 9 -6.26 17.23 9.46
N LYS A 10 -5.44 18.19 9.04
CA LYS A 10 -4.10 17.94 8.52
C LYS A 10 -3.18 17.83 9.74
N ALA A 11 -3.09 16.64 10.32
CA ALA A 11 -2.14 16.33 11.38
C ALA A 11 -1.69 14.87 11.25
N ASP A 12 -0.37 14.69 11.34
CA ASP A 12 0.41 13.45 11.17
C ASP A 12 0.52 12.93 9.73
N GLY A 13 1.74 12.56 9.34
CA GLY A 13 2.09 11.97 8.04
C GLY A 13 1.52 10.57 7.82
N GLY A 14 0.25 10.36 8.17
CA GLY A 14 -0.51 9.16 7.90
C GLY A 14 -1.30 9.28 6.60
N ILE A 15 -1.55 8.11 5.97
CA ILE A 15 -2.37 7.99 4.76
C ILE A 15 -3.80 8.46 5.07
N ASP A 16 -4.33 9.40 4.27
CA ASP A 16 -5.75 9.73 4.28
C ASP A 16 -6.56 8.63 3.57
N TRP A 17 -7.15 7.74 4.35
CA TRP A 17 -7.94 6.62 3.85
C TRP A 17 -9.23 7.05 3.15
N GLY A 18 -9.82 8.19 3.53
CA GLY A 18 -11.04 8.69 2.90
C GLY A 18 -10.78 9.19 1.49
N GLU A 19 -9.68 9.93 1.34
CA GLU A 19 -9.18 10.39 0.05
C GLU A 19 -8.74 9.20 -0.83
N LEU A 20 -7.98 8.25 -0.27
CA LEU A 20 -7.55 7.04 -0.97
C LEU A 20 -8.73 6.24 -1.55
N VAL A 21 -9.77 6.02 -0.74
CA VAL A 21 -10.97 5.29 -1.16
C VAL A 21 -11.69 6.02 -2.28
N THR A 22 -11.76 7.35 -2.24
CA THR A 22 -12.36 8.18 -3.30
C THR A 22 -11.57 8.03 -4.60
N HIS A 23 -10.24 8.13 -4.55
CA HIS A 23 -9.38 7.93 -5.72
C HIS A 23 -9.49 6.53 -6.34
N ILE A 24 -9.62 5.49 -5.51
CA ILE A 24 -9.86 4.12 -5.99
C ILE A 24 -11.20 4.04 -6.73
N GLN A 25 -12.26 4.65 -6.20
CA GLN A 25 -13.58 4.67 -6.86
C GLN A 25 -13.50 5.35 -8.23
N ASP A 26 -12.81 6.49 -8.32
CA ASP A 26 -12.71 7.25 -9.57
C ASP A 26 -11.85 6.55 -10.63
N ARG A 27 -10.74 5.92 -10.23
CA ARG A 27 -9.81 5.27 -11.17
C ARG A 27 -10.27 3.90 -11.64
N LEU A 28 -10.83 3.10 -10.73
CA LEU A 28 -11.32 1.75 -11.04
C LEU A 28 -12.80 1.72 -11.39
N PHE A 29 -13.48 2.88 -11.40
CA PHE A 29 -14.94 3.00 -11.55
C PHE A 29 -15.70 2.06 -10.62
N MET A 30 -15.16 1.84 -9.42
CA MET A 30 -15.67 0.87 -8.47
C MET A 30 -16.68 1.53 -7.53
N SER A 31 -17.80 0.87 -7.27
CA SER A 31 -18.76 1.36 -6.28
C SER A 31 -18.27 1.09 -4.85
N GLN A 32 -18.80 1.82 -3.88
CA GLN A 32 -18.57 1.55 -2.45
C GLN A 32 -18.92 0.10 -2.05
N LEU A 33 -19.88 -0.52 -2.74
CA LEU A 33 -20.24 -1.92 -2.52
C LEU A 33 -19.12 -2.85 -3.01
N GLY A 34 -18.55 -2.61 -4.19
CA GLY A 34 -17.45 -3.42 -4.71
C GLY A 34 -16.18 -3.34 -3.84
N ILE A 35 -15.88 -2.15 -3.31
CA ILE A 35 -14.79 -1.97 -2.34
C ILE A 35 -15.08 -2.74 -1.04
N ALA A 36 -16.33 -2.70 -0.58
CA ALA A 36 -16.75 -3.40 0.63
C ALA A 36 -16.62 -4.93 0.48
N GLU A 37 -17.00 -5.48 -0.68
CA GLU A 37 -16.86 -6.90 -1.00
C GLU A 37 -15.41 -7.34 -1.02
N ARG A 38 -14.52 -6.60 -1.71
CA ARG A 38 -13.07 -6.86 -1.73
C ARG A 38 -12.47 -6.82 -0.32
N CYS A 39 -12.86 -5.84 0.48
CA CYS A 39 -12.36 -5.67 1.84
C CYS A 39 -13.04 -6.60 2.87
N GLY A 40 -14.06 -7.38 2.48
CA GLY A 40 -14.83 -8.23 3.38
C GLY A 40 -15.59 -7.47 4.48
N VAL A 41 -16.04 -6.24 4.20
CA VAL A 41 -16.75 -5.37 5.16
C VAL A 41 -18.15 -5.02 4.68
N ALA A 42 -18.96 -4.47 5.58
CA ALA A 42 -20.25 -3.87 5.20
C ALA A 42 -20.04 -2.55 4.44
N ARG A 43 -20.90 -2.26 3.46
CA ARG A 43 -20.89 -1.00 2.67
C ARG A 43 -20.87 0.27 3.54
N GLN A 44 -21.60 0.26 4.66
CA GLN A 44 -21.63 1.37 5.62
C GLN A 44 -20.25 1.69 6.22
N SER A 45 -19.37 0.68 6.36
CA SER A 45 -18.00 0.89 6.82
C SER A 45 -17.20 1.71 5.81
N VAL A 46 -17.35 1.41 4.51
CA VAL A 46 -16.69 2.16 3.43
C VAL A 46 -17.20 3.60 3.39
N SER A 47 -18.50 3.82 3.53
CA SER A 47 -19.07 5.18 3.65
C SER A 47 -18.51 5.94 4.85
N ALA A 48 -18.34 5.27 6.00
CA ALA A 48 -17.71 5.89 7.17
C ALA A 48 -16.24 6.25 6.94
N TRP A 49 -15.50 5.51 6.12
CA TRP A 49 -14.11 5.84 5.74
C TRP A 49 -14.05 7.07 4.83
N VAL A 50 -14.91 7.12 3.81
CA VAL A 50 -15.01 8.26 2.88
C VAL A 50 -15.34 9.56 3.61
N HIS A 51 -16.16 9.49 4.66
CA HIS A 51 -16.51 10.65 5.48
C HIS A 51 -15.60 10.86 6.69
N HIS A 52 -14.45 10.18 6.75
CA HIS A 52 -13.46 10.25 7.84
C HIS A 52 -14.05 9.99 9.25
N ARG A 53 -15.22 9.35 9.34
CA ARG A 53 -15.89 9.03 10.62
C ARG A 53 -15.27 7.82 11.31
N ARG A 54 -14.60 6.95 10.55
CA ARG A 54 -13.97 5.73 11.05
C ARG A 54 -12.71 5.42 10.25
N GLN A 55 -11.73 4.85 10.93
CA GLN A 55 -10.53 4.31 10.30
C GLN A 55 -10.75 2.86 9.84
N PRO A 56 -10.24 2.44 8.68
CA PRO A 56 -10.27 1.05 8.26
C PRO A 56 -9.48 0.16 9.23
N GLY A 57 -9.96 -1.07 9.42
CA GLY A 57 -9.24 -2.08 10.20
C GLY A 57 -7.98 -2.58 9.47
N LEU A 58 -7.10 -3.29 10.17
CA LEU A 58 -5.81 -3.74 9.62
C LEU A 58 -5.96 -4.54 8.31
N TYR A 59 -6.93 -5.45 8.24
CA TYR A 59 -7.21 -6.22 7.02
C TYR A 59 -7.66 -5.31 5.87
N ALA A 60 -8.64 -4.44 6.11
CA ALA A 60 -9.14 -3.50 5.11
C ALA A 60 -8.05 -2.53 4.64
N LYS A 61 -7.14 -2.08 5.52
CA LYS A 61 -6.00 -1.24 5.13
C LYS A 61 -5.11 -1.93 4.10
N ARG A 62 -4.81 -3.22 4.29
CA ARG A 62 -3.99 -4.00 3.35
C ARG A 62 -4.67 -4.11 1.99
N GLU A 63 -5.96 -4.47 1.98
CA GLU A 63 -6.75 -4.55 0.75
C GLU A 63 -6.86 -3.20 0.03
N LEU A 64 -7.05 -2.10 0.77
CA LEU A 64 -7.10 -0.75 0.20
C LEU A 64 -5.77 -0.34 -0.42
N VAL A 65 -4.63 -0.71 0.16
CA VAL A 65 -3.30 -0.46 -0.43
C VAL A 65 -3.13 -1.26 -1.72
N VAL A 66 -3.59 -2.51 -1.77
CA VAL A 66 -3.58 -3.31 -2.99
C VAL A 66 -4.45 -2.67 -4.07
N LEU A 67 -5.68 -2.28 -3.73
CA LEU A 67 -6.59 -1.58 -4.65
C LEU A 67 -6.01 -0.22 -5.11
N ALA A 68 -5.31 0.49 -4.23
CA ALA A 68 -4.63 1.73 -4.56
C ALA A 68 -3.45 1.52 -5.52
N ALA A 69 -2.70 0.43 -5.37
CA ALA A 69 -1.66 0.04 -6.29
C ALA A 69 -2.25 -0.37 -7.66
N GLU A 70 -3.34 -1.13 -7.68
CA GLU A 70 -4.09 -1.46 -8.91
C GLU A 70 -4.60 -0.19 -9.62
N ALA A 71 -5.06 0.80 -8.84
CA ALA A 71 -5.52 2.10 -9.35
C ALA A 71 -4.40 3.07 -9.73
N GLY A 72 -3.14 2.79 -9.37
CA GLY A 72 -2.00 3.67 -9.59
C GLY A 72 -1.99 4.95 -8.74
N VAL A 73 -2.67 4.98 -7.59
CA VAL A 73 -2.87 6.17 -6.75
C VAL A 73 -2.09 6.17 -5.44
N LEU A 74 -1.32 5.11 -5.18
CA LEU A 74 -0.58 4.94 -3.93
C LEU A 74 0.47 6.06 -3.71
N ASP A 75 1.09 6.56 -4.78
CA ASP A 75 2.09 7.64 -4.77
C ASP A 75 1.50 9.06 -4.59
N GLU A 76 0.19 9.21 -4.78
CA GLU A 76 -0.50 10.52 -4.69
C GLU A 76 -0.95 10.82 -3.26
N VAL A 77 -1.22 9.78 -2.46
CA VAL A 77 -1.84 9.89 -1.12
C VAL A 77 -0.85 9.55 0.00
N ALA A 78 0.28 8.91 -0.31
CA ALA A 78 1.38 8.81 0.63
C ALA A 78 2.04 10.19 0.81
N PRO A 79 2.28 10.66 2.05
CA PRO A 79 3.03 11.89 2.25
C PRO A 79 4.38 11.75 1.55
N ARG A 80 4.60 12.59 0.54
CA ARG A 80 5.90 12.77 -0.10
C ARG A 80 6.84 13.33 0.95
N ASP A 81 7.54 12.45 1.63
CA ASP A 81 8.77 12.81 2.31
C ASP A 81 9.72 13.39 1.23
N GLY A 82 10.20 14.59 1.48
CA GLY A 82 10.80 15.49 0.50
C GLY A 82 12.18 15.07 0.03
N THR A 83 12.30 14.00 -0.76
CA THR A 83 13.50 13.76 -1.57
C THR A 83 13.21 14.00 -3.03
N GLU A 84 13.52 15.23 -3.43
CA GLU A 84 13.69 15.68 -4.80
C GLU A 84 14.52 14.68 -5.61
N LYS A 85 14.04 14.37 -6.82
CA LYS A 85 14.79 13.67 -7.86
C LYS A 85 16.11 14.41 -8.15
N PRO A 86 17.24 13.71 -8.37
CA PRO A 86 18.21 14.15 -9.34
C PRO A 86 17.97 13.44 -10.65
N GLN A 87 17.57 14.24 -11.63
CA GLN A 87 17.77 13.98 -13.05
C GLN A 87 19.27 13.74 -13.27
N GLY A 88 19.67 12.53 -13.66
CA GLY A 88 21.06 12.16 -13.88
C GLY A 88 21.16 11.21 -15.06
N ASN A 89 21.59 11.75 -16.19
CA ASN A 89 21.71 11.08 -17.47
C ASN A 89 22.90 10.10 -17.51
N ALA A 90 22.77 9.06 -18.34
CA ALA A 90 23.83 8.23 -18.95
C ALA A 90 24.66 7.27 -18.06
N ARG A 91 24.44 5.96 -18.26
CA ARG A 91 25.40 5.05 -18.95
C ARG A 91 24.83 3.64 -19.18
N GLN A 92 24.34 3.46 -20.40
CA GLN A 92 24.63 2.37 -21.35
C GLN A 92 25.43 1.15 -20.84
N GLY A 93 24.91 -0.06 -21.09
CA GLY A 93 25.67 -1.33 -21.12
C GLY A 93 24.92 -2.54 -20.54
N VAL A 94 24.04 -3.23 -21.28
CA VAL A 94 24.36 -4.46 -22.07
C VAL A 94 23.95 -5.76 -21.33
N LEU A 95 23.23 -6.63 -22.07
CA LEU A 95 22.75 -8.00 -21.79
C LEU A 95 21.47 -8.07 -20.94
N GLY A 96 20.32 -8.54 -21.42
CA GLY A 96 20.08 -9.65 -22.34
C GLY A 96 19.61 -10.85 -21.51
N GLY A 97 18.34 -11.21 -21.58
CA GLY A 97 17.82 -12.37 -20.86
C GLY A 97 16.32 -12.30 -20.58
N ASN A 98 15.55 -12.60 -21.62
CA ASN A 98 14.15 -12.98 -21.53
C ASN A 98 14.03 -14.17 -20.57
N GLU A 99 13.13 -14.15 -19.58
CA GLU A 99 12.31 -15.30 -19.23
C GLU A 99 11.26 -14.91 -18.20
N GLN A 100 10.01 -15.02 -18.66
CA GLN A 100 8.81 -15.10 -17.86
C GLN A 100 9.04 -16.01 -16.65
N THR A 101 8.77 -15.49 -15.45
CA THR A 101 8.42 -16.37 -14.32
C THR A 101 7.14 -15.86 -13.73
N GLY A 102 6.03 -16.33 -14.31
CA GLY A 102 4.76 -16.40 -13.62
C GLY A 102 4.92 -17.35 -12.43
N GLY A 103 5.32 -16.81 -11.29
CA GLY A 103 5.40 -17.53 -10.04
C GLY A 103 3.98 -17.82 -9.54
N ARG A 104 3.64 -19.10 -9.41
CA ARG A 104 2.41 -19.56 -8.77
C ARG A 104 2.40 -19.12 -7.29
N PRO A 105 1.24 -18.92 -6.67
CA PRO A 105 1.16 -18.69 -5.24
C PRO A 105 1.69 -19.93 -4.50
N GLY A 106 2.89 -19.83 -3.93
CA GLY A 106 3.54 -20.91 -3.16
C GLY A 106 5.03 -21.14 -3.43
N GLU A 107 5.64 -20.46 -4.42
CA GLU A 107 7.10 -20.54 -4.59
C GLU A 107 7.82 -19.70 -3.54
N ILE A 108 8.74 -20.34 -2.81
CA ILE A 108 9.57 -19.68 -1.80
C ILE A 108 10.38 -18.59 -2.52
N PRO A 109 10.26 -17.30 -2.15
CA PRO A 109 11.06 -16.26 -2.78
C PRO A 109 12.53 -16.62 -2.62
N ASP A 110 13.26 -16.65 -3.74
CA ASP A 110 14.71 -16.89 -3.75
C ASP A 110 15.34 -15.97 -2.70
N ALA A 111 16.21 -16.49 -1.84
CA ALA A 111 16.84 -15.73 -0.77
C ALA A 111 17.54 -14.47 -1.30
N ARG A 112 17.98 -14.52 -2.57
CA ARG A 112 18.53 -13.36 -3.30
C ARG A 112 17.49 -12.29 -3.58
N GLN A 113 16.28 -12.68 -3.97
CA GLN A 113 15.18 -11.75 -4.23
C GLN A 113 14.69 -11.10 -2.94
N LEU A 114 14.61 -11.87 -1.85
CA LEU A 114 14.29 -11.31 -0.53
C LEU A 114 15.34 -10.30 -0.08
N ALA A 115 16.63 -10.60 -0.27
CA ALA A 115 17.71 -9.66 0.06
C ALA A 115 17.58 -8.34 -0.72
N LEU A 116 17.31 -8.40 -2.03
CA LEU A 116 17.10 -7.21 -2.85
C LEU A 116 15.89 -6.39 -2.40
N LEU A 117 14.81 -7.04 -1.94
CA LEU A 117 13.64 -6.34 -1.40
C LEU A 117 13.95 -5.68 -0.06
N LEU A 118 14.69 -6.34 0.82
CA LEU A 118 15.11 -5.77 2.12
C LEU A 118 16.08 -4.59 1.97
N GLU A 119 16.87 -4.56 0.89
CA GLU A 119 17.76 -3.42 0.59
C GLU A 119 16.99 -2.18 0.09
N GLN A 120 15.80 -2.35 -0.45
CA GLN A 120 14.93 -1.24 -0.88
C GLN A 120 14.13 -0.64 0.27
N LEU A 121 14.10 -1.30 1.43
CA LEU A 121 13.39 -0.83 2.62
C LEU A 121 14.25 0.09 3.48
N SER A 122 13.59 0.99 4.20
CA SER A 122 14.23 1.79 5.25
C SER A 122 14.78 0.88 6.36
N PRO A 123 15.80 1.31 7.12
CA PRO A 123 16.39 0.52 8.19
C PRO A 123 15.35 0.08 9.24
N ASP A 124 14.40 0.95 9.58
CA ASP A 124 13.31 0.64 10.52
C ASP A 124 12.33 -0.41 9.97
N ALA A 125 11.90 -0.26 8.71
CA ALA A 125 10.99 -1.22 8.08
C ALA A 125 11.64 -2.61 7.91
N ARG A 126 12.95 -2.65 7.66
CA ARG A 126 13.72 -3.90 7.61
C ARG A 126 13.76 -4.57 8.98
N GLU A 127 13.91 -3.80 10.06
CA GLU A 127 13.93 -4.34 11.42
C GLU A 127 12.59 -4.97 11.80
N GLU A 128 11.46 -4.32 11.46
CA GLU A 128 10.12 -4.88 11.68
C GLU A 128 9.90 -6.20 10.93
N VAL A 129 10.35 -6.28 9.66
CA VAL A 129 10.24 -7.52 8.87
C VAL A 129 11.05 -8.64 9.50
N LEU A 130 12.26 -8.36 9.98
CA LEU A 130 13.11 -9.34 10.66
C LEU A 130 12.51 -9.78 12.00
N GLU A 131 11.93 -8.86 12.78
CA GLU A 131 11.27 -9.17 14.05
C GLU A 131 10.05 -10.08 13.82
N PHE A 132 9.19 -9.74 12.85
CA PHE A 132 8.06 -10.56 12.47
C PHE A 132 8.49 -11.97 12.02
N THR A 133 9.58 -12.06 11.26
CA THR A 133 10.13 -13.34 10.80
C THR A 133 10.64 -14.18 11.97
N ARG A 134 11.35 -13.58 12.93
CA ARG A 134 11.81 -14.25 14.16
C ARG A 134 10.64 -14.76 15.00
N PHE A 135 9.59 -13.95 15.15
CA PHE A 135 8.38 -14.33 15.87
C PHE A 135 7.70 -15.54 15.23
N LYS A 136 7.56 -15.54 13.90
CA LYS A 136 6.99 -16.66 13.15
C LYS A 136 7.78 -17.96 13.32
N ILE A 137 9.11 -17.89 13.15
CA ILE A 137 10.00 -19.05 13.33
C ILE A 137 9.93 -19.61 14.75
N SER A 138 9.85 -18.74 15.76
CA SER A 138 9.77 -19.15 17.17
C SER A 138 8.46 -19.86 17.48
N ARG A 139 7.35 -19.45 16.84
CA ARG A 139 6.03 -20.06 17.03
C ARG A 139 5.86 -21.40 16.31
N GLU A 140 6.60 -21.66 15.23
CA GLU A 140 6.55 -22.96 14.53
C GLU A 140 7.45 -24.03 15.16
N ARG A 141 8.34 -23.66 16.09
CA ARG A 141 9.27 -24.57 16.77
C ARG A 141 8.87 -24.95 18.20
N GLY A 142 7.77 -24.40 18.73
CA GLY A 142 7.24 -24.71 20.07
C GLY A 142 5.88 -25.40 19.97
#